data_AF-A0A938RP49-F1
#
_entry.id   AF-A0A938RP49-F1
#
_cell.length_a   1.000
_cell.length_b   1.000
_cell.length_c   1.000
_cell.angle_alpha   90.00
_cell.angle_beta   90.00
_cell.angle_gamma   90.00
#
_symmetry.space_group_name_H-M   'P 1'
#
loop_
_entity.id
_entity.type
_entity.pdbx_description
1 polymer ?
#
loop_
_entity_poly.entity_id
_entity_poly.type
_entity_poly.pdbx_seq_one_letter_code
_entity_poly.pdbx_strand_id
1 'polypeptide(L)' 'MRKEYDFSKMKGQKNPYVKELKTQVTIRLDRDTVQYFKGLAKSTGVSYQNLINLYLRDCVETKKEPRIQWSQPV' A
#
# COMPACT_ATOMS: atom_id res chain seq x y z
N MET A 1 19.00 26.56 -23.63
CA MET A 1 19.28 25.52 -22.61
C MET A 1 20.65 25.83 -22.01
N ARG A 2 20.83 25.81 -20.68
CA ARG A 2 22.16 26.05 -20.07
C ARG A 2 23.05 24.82 -20.29
N LYS A 3 24.33 25.07 -20.59
CA LYS A 3 25.31 24.02 -20.92
C LYS A 3 25.69 23.14 -19.73
N GLU A 4 25.79 23.72 -18.53
CA GLU A 4 26.16 23.00 -17.31
C GLU A 4 25.38 23.52 -16.10
N TYR A 5 24.97 22.60 -15.25
CA TYR A 5 24.31 22.87 -13.97
C TYR A 5 25.27 22.50 -12.84
N ASP A 6 25.63 23.50 -12.03
CA ASP A 6 26.42 23.30 -10.81
C ASP A 6 25.48 22.93 -9.66
N PHE A 7 25.31 21.61 -9.44
CA PHE A 7 24.42 21.05 -8.42
C PHE A 7 24.88 21.37 -6.98
N SER A 8 26.12 21.83 -6.78
CA SER A 8 26.66 22.17 -5.46
C SER A 8 26.12 23.50 -4.92
N LYS A 9 25.68 24.41 -5.81
CA LYS A 9 25.08 25.71 -5.45
C LYS A 9 23.56 25.70 -5.43
N MET A 10 22.94 24.58 -5.85
CA MET A 10 21.50 24.41 -5.80
C MET A 10 21.09 24.09 -4.36
N LYS A 11 20.27 24.96 -3.74
CA LYS A 11 19.52 24.59 -2.53
C LYS A 11 18.58 23.46 -2.92
N GLY A 12 18.98 22.22 -2.65
CA GLY A 12 18.20 21.02 -2.94
C GLY A 12 16.87 21.07 -2.22
N GLN A 13 15.83 21.53 -2.92
CA GLN A 13 14.47 21.47 -2.41
C GLN A 13 14.08 19.99 -2.38
N LYS A 14 13.91 19.42 -1.18
CA LYS A 14 13.36 18.06 -1.04
C LYS A 14 12.04 18.01 -1.82
N ASN A 15 11.94 17.06 -2.72
CA ASN A 15 10.74 16.89 -3.53
C ASN A 15 9.53 16.73 -2.57
N PRO A 16 8.52 17.63 -2.62
CA PRO A 16 7.38 17.60 -1.70
C PRO A 16 6.53 16.33 -1.86
N TYR A 17 6.57 15.69 -3.05
CA TYR A 17 5.84 14.46 -3.36
C TYR A 17 6.47 13.20 -2.74
N VAL A 18 7.63 13.33 -2.08
CA VAL A 18 8.30 12.18 -1.45
C VAL A 18 7.48 11.60 -0.30
N LYS A 19 6.62 12.41 0.33
CA LYS A 19 5.76 11.99 1.44
C LYS A 19 4.63 11.04 1.01
N GLU A 20 4.30 11.01 -0.27
CA GLU A 20 3.17 10.24 -0.81
C GLU A 20 3.61 8.93 -1.47
N LEU A 21 4.89 8.58 -1.39
CA LEU A 21 5.34 7.29 -1.93
C LEU A 21 4.76 6.14 -1.10
N LYS A 22 4.25 5.14 -1.83
CA LYS A 22 3.84 3.87 -1.25
C LYS A 22 5.05 3.23 -0.57
N THR A 23 4.90 2.90 0.70
CA THR A 23 5.90 2.10 1.42
C THR A 23 5.85 0.66 0.92
N GLN A 24 6.98 0.14 0.43
CA GLN A 24 7.09 -1.26 0.04
C GLN A 24 7.16 -2.13 1.30
N VAL A 25 6.19 -3.03 1.46
CA VAL A 25 6.12 -3.98 2.56
C VAL A 25 5.95 -5.40 2.04
N THR A 26 6.57 -6.38 2.69
CA THR A 26 6.35 -7.80 2.41
C THR A 26 5.35 -8.34 3.43
N ILE A 27 4.13 -8.65 2.99
CA ILE A 27 3.08 -9.20 3.84
C ILE A 27 2.86 -10.67 3.43
N ARG A 28 2.88 -11.58 4.41
CA ARG A 28 2.45 -12.96 4.20
C ARG A 28 0.92 -13.00 4.31
N LEU A 29 0.28 -13.51 3.27
CA LEU A 29 -1.18 -13.64 3.19
C LEU A 29 -1.53 -15.11 2.94
N ASP A 30 -2.66 -15.54 3.48
CA ASP A 30 -3.19 -16.88 3.21
C ASP A 30 -3.52 -17.06 1.74
N ARG A 31 -3.39 -18.30 1.26
CA ARG A 31 -3.61 -18.65 -0.14
C ARG A 31 -5.03 -18.31 -0.58
N ASP A 32 -6.02 -18.57 0.26
CA ASP A 32 -7.43 -18.33 0.00
C ASP A 32 -7.73 -16.84 -0.15
N THR A 33 -7.15 -15.99 0.72
CA THR A 33 -7.26 -14.53 0.64
C THR A 33 -6.71 -14.02 -0.69
N VAL A 34 -5.52 -14.49 -1.10
CA VAL A 34 -4.92 -14.09 -2.38
C VAL A 34 -5.78 -14.53 -3.57
N GLN A 35 -6.34 -15.74 -3.52
CA GLN A 35 -7.20 -16.26 -4.58
C GLN A 35 -8.50 -15.46 -4.72
N TYR A 36 -9.12 -15.08 -3.60
CA TYR A 36 -10.30 -14.22 -3.57
C TYR A 36 -10.04 -12.87 -4.27
N PHE A 37 -8.98 -12.15 -3.86
CA PHE A 37 -8.65 -10.86 -4.46
C PHE A 37 -8.22 -10.97 -5.93
N LYS A 38 -7.63 -12.10 -6.35
CA LYS A 38 -7.36 -12.37 -7.77
C LYS A 38 -8.64 -12.58 -8.57
N GLY A 39 -9.65 -13.24 -8.00
CA GLY A 39 -10.98 -13.36 -8.62
C GLY A 39 -11.66 -12.00 -8.75
N LEU A 40 -11.63 -11.20 -7.69
CA LEU A 40 -12.18 -9.85 -7.68
C LEU A 40 -11.50 -8.96 -8.72
N ALA A 41 -10.17 -9.02 -8.80
CA ALA A 41 -9.38 -8.29 -9.80
C ALA A 41 -9.81 -8.58 -11.25
N LYS A 42 -10.14 -9.85 -11.56
CA LYS A 42 -10.65 -10.22 -12.90
C LYS A 42 -11.99 -9.58 -13.21
N SER A 43 -12.87 -9.42 -12.22
CA SER A 43 -14.19 -8.83 -12.40
C SER A 43 -14.17 -7.31 -12.46
N THR A 44 -13.31 -6.66 -11.66
CA THR A 44 -13.27 -5.19 -11.53
C THR A 44 -12.28 -4.54 -12.49
N GLY A 45 -11.37 -5.31 -13.10
CA GLY A 45 -10.29 -4.80 -13.96
C GLY A 45 -9.16 -4.08 -13.22
N VAL A 46 -9.19 -4.07 -11.88
CA VAL A 46 -8.18 -3.46 -11.02
C VAL A 46 -7.22 -4.54 -10.52
N SER A 47 -5.93 -4.24 -10.38
CA SER A 47 -4.96 -5.20 -9.86
C SER A 47 -5.30 -5.65 -8.43
N TYR A 48 -5.09 -6.94 -8.13
CA TYR A 48 -5.36 -7.49 -6.80
C TYR A 48 -4.57 -6.76 -5.69
N GLN A 49 -3.36 -6.27 -6.00
CA GLN A 49 -2.55 -5.48 -5.06
C GLN A 49 -3.19 -4.13 -4.73
N ASN A 50 -3.75 -3.43 -5.73
CA ASN A 50 -4.46 -2.18 -5.50
C ASN A 50 -5.76 -2.41 -4.73
N LEU A 51 -6.47 -3.50 -4.98
CA LEU A 51 -7.67 -3.87 -4.23
C LEU A 51 -7.36 -4.14 -2.77
N ILE A 52 -6.32 -4.93 -2.47
CA ILE A 52 -5.87 -5.17 -1.09
C ILE A 52 -5.58 -3.84 -0.39
N ASN A 53 -4.83 -2.95 -1.05
CA ASN A 53 -4.49 -1.65 -0.48
C ASN A 53 -5.73 -0.76 -0.25
N LEU A 54 -6.72 -0.80 -1.15
CA LEU A 54 -7.97 -0.06 -1.02
C LEU A 54 -8.76 -0.54 0.20
N TYR A 55 -8.89 -1.84 0.38
CA TYR A 55 -9.57 -2.42 1.54
C TYR A 55 -8.82 -2.13 2.86
N LEU A 56 -7.49 -2.17 2.86
CA LEU A 56 -6.71 -1.76 4.04
C LEU A 56 -6.92 -0.28 4.38
N ARG A 57 -7.03 0.59 3.37
CA ARG A 57 -7.34 2.01 3.57
C ARG A 57 -8.72 2.21 4.17
N ASP A 58 -9.74 1.50 3.67
CA ASP A 58 -11.09 1.53 4.25
C ASP A 58 -11.07 1.09 5.72
N CYS A 59 -10.30 0.05 6.08
CA CYS A 59 -10.14 -0.37 7.47
C CYS A 59 -9.55 0.73 8.37
N VAL A 60 -8.59 1.50 7.86
CA VAL A 60 -7.99 2.64 8.58
C VAL A 60 -8.99 3.78 8.74
N GLU A 61 -9.70 4.13 7.66
CA GLU A 61 -10.70 5.21 7.67
C GLU A 61 -11.88 4.89 8.59
N THR A 62 -12.31 3.63 8.62
CA THR A 62 -13.39 3.13 9.50
C THR A 62 -12.93 2.78 10.91
N LYS A 63 -11.62 2.87 11.20
CA LYS A 63 -11.01 2.47 12.48
C LYS A 63 -11.48 1.09 12.96
N LYS A 64 -11.56 0.13 12.03
CA LYS A 64 -11.96 -1.24 12.35
C LYS A 64 -10.88 -1.89 13.21
N GLU A 65 -11.18 -2.06 14.49
CA GLU A 65 -10.32 -2.81 15.40
C GLU A 65 -10.63 -4.31 15.27
N PRO A 66 -9.61 -5.16 15.10
CA PRO A 66 -9.81 -6.61 15.04
C PRO A 66 -10.27 -7.09 16.42
N ARG A 67 -11.45 -7.72 16.46
CA ARG A 67 -11.90 -8.45 17.64
C ARG A 67 -11.17 -9.79 17.68
N ILE A 68 -10.06 -9.84 18.43
CA ILE A 68 -9.30 -11.08 18.62
C ILE A 68 -9.99 -11.88 19.74
N GLN A 69 -10.86 -12.82 19.37
CA GLN A 69 -11.34 -13.84 20.30
C GLN A 69 -10.31 -14.98 20.31
N TRP A 70 -9.42 -14.96 21.29
CA TRP A 70 -8.55 -16.09 21.58
C TRP A 70 -9.41 -17.21 22.17
N SER A 71 -9.78 -18.19 21.34
CA SER A 71 -10.27 -19.47 21.87
C SER A 71 -9.07 -20.15 22.52
N GLN A 72 -9.08 -20.28 23.85
CA GLN A 72 -8.03 -21.00 24.55
C GLN A 72 -8.05 -22.46 24.08
N PRO A 73 -6.90 -23.04 23.68
CA PRO A 73 -6.84 -24.47 23.45
C PRO A 73 -7.13 -25.19 24.77
N VAL A 74 -8.10 -26.10 24.74
CA VAL A 74 -8.40 -27.08 25.80
C VAL A 74 -7.31 -28.14 25.88
#